data_AF-A0A939GIL1-F1
#
_entry.id   AF-A0A939GIL1-F1
#
_cell.length_a   1.000
_cell.length_b   1.000
_cell.length_c   1.000
_cell.angle_alpha   90.00
_cell.angle_beta   90.00
_cell.angle_gamma   90.00
#
_symmetry.space_group_name_H-M   'P 1'
#
loop_
_entity.id
_entity.type
_entity.pdbx_description
1 polymer ?
#
loop_
_entity_poly.entity_id
_entity_poly.type
_entity_poly.pdbx_seq_one_letter_code
_entity_poly.pdbx_strand_id
1 'polypeptide(L)'
;MVIIQLDTEQLKSLIQTEFRKVLNDQPPAEYRPGPNEERPLNVGQTAEFLGISEQTVYQNIKKIPHKKRFGRLYFIKSELVAYLEAGTQKTA
;
A
#
# COMPACT_ATOMS: atom_id res chain seq x y z
N MET A 1 25.30 -46.09 0.51
CA MET A 1 24.06 -45.42 0.97
C MET A 1 24.44 -44.55 2.16
N VAL A 2 24.51 -43.23 1.98
CA VAL A 2 24.96 -42.30 3.05
C VAL A 2 23.72 -41.87 3.82
N ILE A 3 23.55 -42.40 5.03
CA ILE A 3 22.54 -41.91 5.97
C ILE A 3 23.19 -40.75 6.71
N ILE A 4 22.73 -39.54 6.43
CA ILE A 4 23.23 -38.33 7.07
C ILE A 4 22.73 -38.37 8.52
N GLN A 5 23.60 -38.63 9.49
CA GLN A 5 23.29 -38.39 10.91
C GLN A 5 23.33 -36.88 11.13
N LEU A 6 22.23 -36.20 10.86
CA LEU A 6 22.02 -34.84 11.36
C LEU A 6 21.75 -34.92 12.86
N ASP A 7 22.67 -34.37 13.64
CA ASP A 7 22.41 -34.11 15.04
C ASP A 7 21.36 -32.99 15.19
N THR A 8 20.77 -32.90 16.37
CA THR A 8 19.70 -31.94 16.66
C THR A 8 20.14 -30.48 16.47
N GLU A 9 21.42 -30.17 16.70
CA GLU A 9 21.95 -28.82 16.56
C GLU A 9 22.17 -28.43 15.09
N GLN A 10 22.63 -29.37 14.26
CA GLN A 10 22.76 -29.18 12.82
C GLN A 10 21.39 -29.01 12.17
N LEU A 11 20.40 -29.81 12.57
CA LEU A 11 19.03 -29.67 12.08
C LEU A 11 18.43 -28.32 12.48
N LYS A 12 18.64 -27.89 13.74
CA LYS A 12 18.20 -26.59 14.25
C LYS A 12 18.85 -25.44 13.48
N SER A 13 20.16 -25.52 13.24
CA SER A 13 20.91 -24.53 12.47
C SER A 13 20.40 -24.41 11.03
N LEU A 14 20.12 -25.55 10.39
CA LEU A 14 19.61 -25.59 9.03
C LEU A 14 18.21 -24.98 8.94
N ILE A 15 17.30 -25.38 9.83
CA ILE A 15 15.94 -24.81 9.89
C ILE A 15 16.02 -23.30 10.13
N GLN A 16 16.84 -22.84 11.08
CA GLN A 16 16.96 -21.41 11.38
C GLN A 16 17.53 -20.60 10.21
N THR A 17 18.48 -21.17 9.47
CA THR A 17 19.10 -20.51 8.31
C THR A 17 18.10 -20.34 7.19
N GLU A 18 17.35 -21.40 6.85
CA GLU A 18 16.33 -21.33 5.81
C GLU A 18 15.16 -20.42 6.21
N PHE A 19 14.74 -20.43 7.47
CA PHE A 19 13.71 -19.51 7.96
C PHE A 19 14.17 -18.05 7.89
N ARG A 20 15.41 -17.73 8.28
CA ARG A 20 15.96 -16.38 8.15
C ARG A 20 16.01 -15.92 6.70
N LYS A 21 16.35 -16.83 5.79
CA LYS A 21 16.37 -16.54 4.36
C LYS A 21 14.97 -16.21 3.84
N VAL A 22 13.97 -17.00 4.19
CA VAL A 22 12.56 -16.75 3.81
C VAL A 22 12.01 -15.45 4.43
N LEU A 23 12.40 -15.12 5.65
CA LEU A 23 12.01 -13.86 6.30
C LEU A 23 12.70 -12.64 5.66
N ASN A 24 13.95 -12.78 5.20
CA ASN A 24 14.71 -11.69 4.58
C ASN A 24 14.45 -11.55 3.08
N ASP A 25 14.05 -12.62 2.39
CA ASP A 25 13.59 -12.60 0.99
C ASP A 25 12.17 -12.03 0.86
N GLN A 26 11.55 -11.59 1.96
CA GLN A 26 10.37 -10.75 1.87
C GLN A 26 10.77 -9.44 1.17
N PRO A 27 10.06 -9.03 0.09
CA PRO A 27 10.24 -7.69 -0.44
C PRO A 27 10.13 -6.70 0.72
N PRO A 28 10.94 -5.61 0.74
CA PRO A 28 11.04 -4.70 1.87
C PRO A 28 9.64 -4.42 2.38
N ALA A 29 9.36 -4.83 3.62
CA ALA A 29 8.03 -4.80 4.20
C ALA A 29 7.40 -3.47 3.80
N GLU A 30 6.38 -3.52 2.93
CA GLU A 30 5.61 -2.32 2.62
C GLU A 30 5.25 -1.73 3.97
N TYR A 31 5.72 -0.52 4.25
CA TYR A 31 5.41 0.18 5.48
C TYR A 31 3.90 0.01 5.70
N ARG A 32 3.53 -0.72 6.76
CA ARG A 32 2.15 -0.96 7.20
C ARG A 32 1.94 -0.10 8.44
N PRO A 33 1.69 1.21 8.29
CA PRO A 33 1.26 2.06 9.37
C PRO A 33 0.05 1.47 10.04
N GLY A 34 -0.04 1.77 11.32
CA GLY A 34 -1.09 1.27 12.19
C GLY A 34 -2.48 1.63 11.64
N PRO A 35 -3.52 0.96 12.15
CA PRO A 35 -4.90 1.10 11.66
C PRO A 35 -5.47 2.53 11.64
N ASN A 36 -4.80 3.51 12.27
CA ASN A 36 -5.27 4.89 12.42
C ASN A 36 -4.44 5.95 11.67
N GLU A 37 -3.40 5.57 10.93
CA GLU A 37 -2.62 6.54 10.17
C GLU A 37 -3.23 6.72 8.77
N GLU A 38 -3.84 7.88 8.52
CA GLU A 38 -4.34 8.29 7.20
C GLU A 38 -3.18 8.41 6.20
N ARG A 39 -2.85 7.29 5.54
CA ARG A 39 -1.89 7.30 4.45
C ARG A 39 -2.44 8.08 3.26
N PRO A 40 -1.65 9.01 2.70
CA PRO A 40 -1.99 9.60 1.42
C PRO A 40 -2.01 8.53 0.33
N LEU A 41 -3.07 8.53 -0.47
CA LEU A 41 -3.22 7.68 -1.64
C LEU A 41 -2.39 8.23 -2.80
N ASN A 42 -1.96 7.35 -3.69
CA ASN A 42 -1.41 7.72 -5.00
C ASN A 42 -2.53 7.83 -6.06
N VAL A 43 -2.17 8.13 -7.31
CA VAL A 43 -3.15 8.32 -8.40
C VAL A 43 -3.96 7.05 -8.66
N GLY A 44 -3.33 5.87 -8.73
CA GLY A 44 -4.02 4.60 -8.96
C GLY A 44 -5.00 4.25 -7.83
N GLN A 45 -4.56 4.39 -6.58
CA GLN A 45 -5.41 4.19 -5.40
C GLN A 45 -6.58 5.19 -5.34
N THR A 46 -6.35 6.42 -5.80
CA THR A 46 -7.41 7.44 -5.88
C THR A 46 -8.40 7.14 -6.99
N ALA A 47 -7.92 6.64 -8.13
CA ALA A 47 -8.74 6.21 -9.25
C ALA A 47 -9.66 5.06 -8.82
N GLU A 48 -9.11 4.06 -8.13
CA GLU A 48 -9.85 2.95 -7.53
C GLU A 48 -10.87 3.46 -6.49
N PHE A 49 -10.44 4.34 -5.58
CA PHE A 49 -11.31 4.89 -4.54
C PHE A 49 -12.51 5.68 -5.10
N LEU A 50 -12.29 6.47 -6.15
CA LEU A 50 -13.33 7.27 -6.80
C LEU A 50 -14.13 6.51 -7.88
N GLY A 51 -13.73 5.28 -8.22
CA GLY A 51 -14.36 4.48 -9.27
C GLY A 51 -14.18 5.05 -10.68
N ILE A 52 -13.05 5.71 -10.96
CA ILE A 52 -12.73 6.33 -12.27
C ILE A 52 -11.37 5.85 -12.79
N SER A 53 -11.06 6.15 -14.05
CA SER A 53 -9.73 5.81 -14.61
C SER A 53 -8.63 6.76 -14.11
N GLU A 54 -7.38 6.32 -14.06
CA GLU A 54 -6.23 7.19 -13.74
C GLU A 54 -6.15 8.38 -14.70
N GLN A 55 -6.46 8.18 -15.98
CA GLN A 55 -6.52 9.25 -16.98
C GLN A 55 -7.55 10.31 -16.58
N THR A 56 -8.73 9.89 -16.11
CA THR A 56 -9.78 10.79 -15.62
C THR A 56 -9.32 11.56 -14.37
N VAL A 57 -8.54 10.94 -13.49
CA VAL A 57 -7.91 11.63 -12.34
C VAL A 57 -6.97 12.75 -12.83
N TYR A 58 -6.09 12.46 -13.80
CA TYR A 58 -5.19 13.48 -14.36
C TYR A 58 -5.95 14.61 -15.06
N GLN A 59 -6.98 14.30 -15.84
CA GLN A 59 -7.82 15.30 -16.52
C GLN A 59 -8.56 16.21 -15.52
N ASN A 60 -8.94 15.67 -14.36
CA ASN A 60 -9.68 16.40 -13.33
C ASN A 60 -8.82 16.81 -12.13
N ILE A 61 -7.50 16.80 -12.25
CA ILE A 61 -6.59 17.05 -11.12
C ILE A 61 -6.81 18.42 -10.47
N LYS A 62 -7.27 19.42 -11.23
CA LYS A 62 -7.61 20.76 -10.71
C LYS A 62 -8.85 20.77 -9.82
N LYS A 63 -9.74 19.78 -9.97
CA LYS A 63 -11.00 19.64 -9.22
C LYS A 63 -10.87 18.70 -8.03
N ILE A 64 -10.06 17.65 -8.17
CA ILE A 64 -9.85 16.64 -7.12
C ILE A 64 -8.86 17.21 -6.08
N PRO A 65 -9.19 17.17 -4.77
CA PRO A 65 -8.29 17.66 -3.74
C PRO A 65 -7.00 16.83 -3.70
N HIS A 66 -5.85 17.49 -3.81
CA HIS A 66 -4.56 16.83 -3.88
C HIS A 66 -3.45 17.71 -3.29
N LYS A 67 -2.35 17.06 -2.88
CA LYS A 67 -1.13 17.70 -2.41
C LYS A 67 0.01 17.30 -3.34
N LYS A 68 0.73 18.28 -3.88
CA LYS A 68 1.91 18.03 -4.72
C LYS A 68 3.20 18.23 -3.91
N ARG A 69 4.06 17.21 -3.86
CA ARG A 69 5.38 17.27 -3.21
C ARG A 69 6.39 16.45 -4.02
N PHE A 70 7.57 17.02 -4.27
CA PHE A 70 8.67 16.34 -4.99
C PHE A 70 8.25 15.72 -6.33
N GLY A 71 7.38 16.41 -7.08
CA GLY A 71 6.86 15.92 -8.37
C GLY A 71 5.80 14.82 -8.28
N ARG A 72 5.41 14.39 -7.08
CA ARG A 72 4.37 13.37 -6.84
C ARG A 72 3.07 13.99 -6.32
N LEU A 73 1.95 13.36 -6.68
CA LEU A 73 0.60 13.70 -6.22
C LEU A 73 0.22 12.77 -5.07
N TYR A 74 -0.32 13.37 -4.01
CA TYR A 74 -0.78 12.69 -2.80
C TYR A 74 -2.22 13.10 -2.54
N PHE A 75 -3.08 12.15 -2.20
CA PHE A 75 -4.49 12.38 -1.97
C PHE A 75 -4.87 11.92 -0.56
N ILE A 76 -5.51 12.78 0.22
CA ILE A 76 -5.93 12.42 1.58
C ILE A 76 -7.33 11.83 1.52
N LYS A 77 -7.52 10.65 2.11
CA LYS A 77 -8.79 9.93 2.03
C LYS A 77 -9.96 10.73 2.61
N SER A 78 -9.79 11.39 3.75
CA SER A 78 -10.81 12.27 4.36
C SER A 78 -11.20 13.43 3.45
N GLU A 79 -10.24 14.05 2.75
CA GLU A 79 -10.50 15.11 1.77
C GLU A 79 -11.27 14.57 0.54
N LEU A 80 -10.96 13.34 0.09
CA LEU A 80 -11.70 12.69 -1.01
C LEU A 80 -13.13 12.34 -0.62
N VAL A 81 -13.38 11.90 0.62
CA VAL A 81 -14.74 11.65 1.14
C VAL A 81 -15.54 12.95 1.16
N ALA A 82 -14.99 14.02 1.73
CA ALA A 82 -15.64 15.33 1.75
C ALA A 82 -15.94 15.87 0.34
N TYR A 83 -15.05 15.59 -0.63
CA TYR A 83 -15.27 15.92 -2.04
C TYR A 83 -16.48 15.19 -2.64
N LEU A 84 -16.66 13.90 -2.33
CA LEU A 84 -17.82 13.12 -2.78
C LEU A 84 -19.13 13.64 -2.14
N GLU A 85 -19.10 13.94 -0.85
CA GLU A 85 -20.24 14.50 -0.13
C GLU A 85 -20.67 15.86 -0.69
N ALA A 86 -19.71 16.74 -0.98
CA ALA A 86 -19.97 18.05 -1.59
C ALA A 86 -20.54 17.95 -3.02
N GLY A 87 -20.20 16.88 -3.76
CA GLY A 87 -20.71 16.61 -5.10
C GLY A 87 -22.09 15.96 -5.14
N THR A 88 -22.62 15.53 -3.99
CA THR A 88 -23.94 14.94 -3.90
C THR A 88 -24.98 16.04 -4.09
N GLN A 89 -25.52 16.17 -5.31
CA GLN A 89 -26.68 17.03 -5.51
C GLN A 89 -27.79 16.53 -4.60
N LYS A 90 -28.36 17.43 -3.79
CA LYS A 90 -29.62 17.16 -3.09
C LYS A 90 -30.64 16.77 -4.15
N THR A 91 -30.93 15.48 -4.28
CA THR A 91 -32.15 15.05 -4.95
C THR A 91 -33.28 15.66 -4.14
N ALA A 92 -33.89 16.70 -4.70
CA ALA A 92 -35.12 17.31 -4.21
C ALA A 92 -36.32 16.43 -4.54
#